data_AF-Q2U2S0-F1
#
_entry.id   AF-Q2U2S0-F1
#
_cell.length_a   1.000
_cell.length_b   1.000
_cell.length_c   1.000
_cell.angle_alpha   90.00
_cell.angle_beta   90.00
_cell.angle_gamma   90.00
#
_symmetry.space_group_name_H-M   'P 1'
#
loop_
_entity.id
_entity.type
_entity.pdbx_description
1 polymer ?
#
loop_
_entity_poly.entity_id
_entity_poly.type
_entity_poly.pdbx_seq_one_letter_code
_entity_poly.pdbx_strand_id
1 'polypeptide(L)'
;MAPQDSPASDAPPGSVNINSLSVPQLRALQTRLSSELEHLTSSHAKLRAAQSKFRDCVRSINEGVVGSEKRGTDGRDDILVPLTSSLYVKGKLADREKVLVDVGTGFYVEKVSLCPLYKG
;
A
#
# COMPACT_ATOMS: atom_id res chain seq x y z
N MET A 1 62.89 -19.59 -14.29
CA MET A 1 62.02 -20.73 -13.93
C MET A 1 61.18 -20.31 -12.71
N ALA A 2 59.91 -19.95 -12.96
CA ALA A 2 58.76 -19.82 -12.05
C ALA A 2 58.78 -18.82 -10.85
N PRO A 3 57.61 -18.39 -10.32
CA PRO A 3 56.25 -18.39 -10.89
C PRO A 3 55.59 -17.00 -10.95
N GLN A 4 54.57 -16.90 -11.81
CA GLN A 4 53.52 -15.87 -11.77
C GLN A 4 52.51 -16.26 -10.69
N ASP A 5 52.15 -15.35 -9.79
CA ASP A 5 50.94 -15.47 -8.96
C ASP A 5 50.15 -14.16 -9.03
N SER A 6 49.21 -14.13 -9.97
CA SER A 6 48.08 -13.21 -9.98
C SER A 6 46.97 -13.81 -9.12
N PRO A 7 46.46 -13.15 -8.08
CA PRO A 7 45.14 -13.46 -7.57
C PRO A 7 44.12 -12.64 -8.36
N ALA A 8 43.58 -13.24 -9.43
CA ALA A 8 42.31 -12.81 -9.99
C ALA A 8 41.24 -13.01 -8.90
N SER A 9 40.91 -11.93 -8.19
CA SER A 9 39.80 -11.91 -7.25
C SER A 9 38.53 -11.67 -8.04
N ASP A 10 37.93 -12.77 -8.49
CA ASP A 10 36.59 -12.84 -9.05
C ASP A 10 35.59 -12.61 -7.90
N ALA A 11 35.22 -11.35 -7.68
CA ALA A 11 34.18 -10.98 -6.73
C ALA A 11 32.83 -10.93 -7.47
N PRO A 12 31.73 -11.45 -6.88
CA PRO A 12 30.43 -11.44 -7.52
C PRO A 12 30.01 -10.01 -7.92
N PRO A 13 29.33 -9.83 -9.07
CA PRO A 13 28.89 -8.51 -9.55
C PRO A 13 27.86 -7.92 -8.59
N GLY A 14 28.34 -7.19 -7.57
CA GLY A 14 27.51 -6.61 -6.51
C GLY A 14 28.29 -6.13 -5.29
N SER A 15 29.50 -6.63 -5.04
CA SER A 15 30.33 -6.16 -3.92
C SER A 15 31.33 -5.10 -4.38
N VAL A 16 30.98 -3.83 -4.17
CA VAL A 16 31.94 -2.73 -4.35
C VAL A 16 32.93 -2.75 -3.19
N ASN A 17 34.21 -3.00 -3.47
CA ASN A 17 35.26 -2.94 -2.46
C ASN A 17 35.50 -1.49 -2.02
N ILE A 18 34.97 -1.13 -0.85
CA ILE A 18 34.97 0.24 -0.31
C ILE A 18 36.40 0.74 -0.06
N ASN A 19 37.32 -0.16 0.30
CA ASN A 19 38.73 0.16 0.58
C ASN A 19 39.57 0.47 -0.68
N SER A 20 39.07 0.15 -1.88
CA SER A 20 39.76 0.43 -3.15
C SER A 20 39.20 1.64 -3.90
N LEU A 21 38.21 2.34 -3.34
CA LEU A 21 37.60 3.51 -3.96
C LEU A 21 38.36 4.80 -3.61
N SER A 22 38.52 5.68 -4.60
CA SER A 22 39.05 7.02 -4.37
C SER A 22 38.03 7.91 -3.64
N VAL A 23 38.50 8.91 -2.88
CA VAL A 23 37.65 9.85 -2.12
C VAL A 23 36.51 10.47 -2.96
N PRO A 24 36.71 10.86 -4.23
CA PRO A 24 35.62 11.35 -5.08
C PRO A 24 34.55 10.29 -5.39
N GLN A 25 34.94 9.03 -5.62
CA GLN A 25 34.00 7.93 -5.89
C GLN A 25 33.16 7.56 -4.67
N LEU A 26 33.76 7.63 -3.47
CA LEU A 26 33.06 7.45 -2.20
C LEU A 26 31.96 8.50 -1.98
N ARG A 27 32.23 9.77 -2.31
CA ARG A 27 31.20 10.83 -2.25
C ARG A 27 30.06 10.60 -3.25
N ALA A 28 30.37 10.18 -4.47
CA ALA A 28 29.34 9.85 -5.46
C ALA A 28 28.46 8.67 -4.99
N LEU A 29 29.07 7.64 -4.39
CA LEU A 29 28.35 6.50 -3.82
C LEU A 29 27.47 6.91 -2.63
N GLN A 30 27.97 7.78 -1.75
CA GLN A 30 27.20 8.34 -0.64
C GLN A 30 25.93 9.03 -1.15
N THR A 31 26.05 9.94 -2.13
CA THR A 31 24.90 10.66 -2.68
C THR A 31 23.87 9.70 -3.30
N ARG A 32 24.33 8.66 -4.01
CA ARG A 32 23.45 7.64 -4.58
C ARG A 32 22.70 6.88 -3.49
N LEU A 33 23.40 6.42 -2.45
CA LEU A 33 22.77 5.68 -1.34
C LEU A 33 21.78 6.55 -0.57
N SER A 34 22.08 7.84 -0.38
CA SER A 34 21.13 8.78 0.23
C SER A 34 19.86 8.93 -0.62
N SER A 35 19.99 9.05 -1.94
CA SER A 35 18.84 9.14 -2.84
C SER A 35 18.01 7.86 -2.87
N GLU A 36 18.65 6.69 -2.92
CA GLU A 36 17.96 5.39 -2.86
C GLU A 36 17.22 5.20 -1.53
N LEU A 37 17.82 5.64 -0.41
CA LEU A 37 17.20 5.59 0.90
C LEU A 37 15.99 6.52 1.01
N GLU A 38 16.07 7.75 0.50
CA GLU A 38 14.93 8.67 0.43
C GLU A 38 13.79 8.10 -0.42
N HIS A 39 14.13 7.54 -1.59
CA HIS A 39 13.16 6.92 -2.49
C HIS A 39 12.47 5.71 -1.83
N LEU A 40 13.24 4.85 -1.16
CA LEU A 40 12.69 3.70 -0.43
C LEU A 40 11.81 4.14 0.74
N THR A 41 12.23 5.14 1.51
CA THR A 41 11.47 5.69 2.64
C THR A 41 10.14 6.28 2.18
N SER A 42 10.16 7.04 1.09
CA SER A 42 8.96 7.61 0.46
C SER A 42 8.01 6.51 -0.05
N SER A 43 8.55 5.48 -0.71
CA SER A 43 7.77 4.34 -1.20
C SER A 43 7.12 3.56 -0.06
N HIS A 44 7.87 3.33 1.02
CA HIS A 44 7.35 2.68 2.22
C HIS A 44 6.24 3.49 2.89
N ALA A 45 6.39 4.82 2.99
CA ALA A 45 5.35 5.69 3.53
C ALA A 45 4.06 5.64 2.69
N LYS A 46 4.16 5.63 1.36
CA LYS A 46 3.01 5.49 0.45
C LYS A 46 2.29 4.15 0.65
N LEU A 47 3.03 3.05 0.73
CA LEU A 47 2.45 1.72 0.96
C LEU A 47 1.74 1.64 2.31
N ARG A 48 2.36 2.20 3.37
CA ARG A 48 1.74 2.23 4.70
C ARG A 48 0.46 3.07 4.73
N ALA A 49 0.46 4.20 4.03
CA ALA A 49 -0.74 5.03 3.88
C ALA A 49 -1.86 4.27 3.13
N ALA A 50 -1.52 3.54 2.07
CA ALA A 50 -2.47 2.68 1.36
C ALA A 50 -3.03 1.58 2.26
N GLN A 51 -2.18 0.89 3.03
CA GLN A 51 -2.61 -0.13 4.01
C GLN A 51 -3.57 0.46 5.05
N SER A 52 -3.30 1.67 5.54
CA SER A 52 -4.21 2.35 6.47
C SER A 52 -5.56 2.59 5.82
N LYS A 53 -5.58 3.17 4.61
CA LYS A 53 -6.82 3.41 3.86
C LYS A 53 -7.62 2.13 3.64
N PHE A 54 -6.99 1.02 3.27
CA PHE A 54 -7.69 -0.26 3.11
C PHE A 54 -8.34 -0.73 4.41
N ARG A 55 -7.62 -0.65 5.53
CA ARG A 55 -8.18 -1.00 6.84
C ARG A 55 -9.34 -0.08 7.22
N ASP A 56 -9.24 1.20 6.93
CA ASP A 56 -10.28 2.19 7.22
C ASP A 56 -11.52 1.98 6.32
N CYS A 57 -11.34 1.57 5.06
CA CYS A 57 -12.41 1.14 4.17
C CYS A 57 -13.13 -0.10 4.74
N VAL A 58 -12.39 -1.12 5.16
CA VAL A 58 -12.97 -2.34 5.77
C VAL A 58 -13.76 -2.00 7.02
N ARG A 59 -13.23 -1.13 7.89
CA ARG A 59 -13.95 -0.65 9.07
C ARG A 59 -15.24 0.07 8.69
N SER A 60 -15.17 0.98 7.71
CA SER A 60 -16.32 1.77 7.24
C SER A 60 -17.44 0.87 6.69
N ILE A 61 -17.09 -0.22 5.99
CA ILE A 61 -18.07 -1.19 5.51
C ILE A 61 -18.71 -1.93 6.69
N ASN A 62 -17.91 -2.45 7.63
CA ASN A 62 -18.43 -3.22 8.76
C ASN A 62 -19.31 -2.38 9.71
N GLU A 63 -18.87 -1.17 10.05
CA GLU A 63 -19.56 -0.30 11.01
C GLU A 63 -20.66 0.54 10.35
N GLY A 64 -20.45 1.01 9.12
CA GLY A 64 -21.33 1.96 8.44
C GLY A 64 -22.31 1.36 7.44
N VAL A 65 -21.94 0.26 6.75
CA VAL A 65 -22.78 -0.37 5.70
C VAL A 65 -23.51 -1.59 6.24
N VAL A 66 -22.79 -2.56 6.81
CA VAL A 66 -23.36 -3.82 7.32
C VAL A 66 -24.08 -3.58 8.65
N GLY A 67 -23.51 -2.72 9.49
CA GLY A 67 -24.03 -2.45 10.82
C GLY A 67 -23.81 -3.63 11.78
N SER A 68 -23.59 -3.35 13.06
CA SER A 68 -23.57 -4.41 14.06
C SER A 68 -25.00 -4.92 14.29
N GLU A 69 -25.24 -6.23 14.18
CA GLU A 69 -26.51 -6.90 14.54
C GLU A 69 -27.08 -6.45 15.91
N LYS A 70 -26.20 -5.96 16.80
CA LYS A 70 -26.53 -5.50 18.16
C LYS A 70 -27.18 -4.11 18.25
N ARG A 71 -27.37 -3.37 17.17
CA ARG A 71 -27.93 -2.00 17.23
C ARG A 71 -29.05 -1.77 16.21
N GLY A 72 -30.17 -2.49 16.39
CA GLY A 72 -31.52 -2.21 15.88
C GLY A 72 -31.62 -1.40 14.58
N THR A 73 -32.11 -2.05 13.52
CA THR A 73 -32.21 -1.54 12.14
C THR A 73 -33.26 -0.45 11.91
N ASP A 74 -33.75 0.22 12.95
CA ASP A 74 -34.72 1.30 12.78
C ASP A 74 -34.00 2.61 12.42
N GLY A 75 -33.94 2.90 11.12
CA GLY A 75 -33.63 4.25 10.61
C GLY A 75 -32.22 4.50 10.05
N ARG A 76 -31.38 3.47 9.85
CA ARG A 76 -30.04 3.63 9.24
C ARG A 76 -29.98 3.45 7.72
N ASP A 77 -31.12 3.38 7.03
CA ASP A 77 -31.15 3.36 5.56
C ASP A 77 -30.71 4.70 4.98
N ASP A 78 -30.95 5.77 5.72
CA ASP A 78 -30.64 7.13 5.32
C ASP A 78 -29.14 7.41 5.47
N ILE A 79 -28.44 7.49 4.34
CA ILE A 79 -27.01 7.82 4.24
C ILE A 79 -26.83 9.16 3.52
N LEU A 80 -25.82 9.94 3.91
CA LEU A 80 -25.42 11.15 3.20
C LEU A 80 -24.32 10.81 2.19
N VAL A 81 -24.64 10.94 0.91
CA VAL A 81 -23.69 10.69 -0.18
C VAL A 81 -23.09 12.02 -0.63
N PRO A 82 -21.75 12.19 -0.59
CA PRO A 82 -21.10 13.37 -1.13
C PRO A 82 -21.23 13.40 -2.65
N LEU A 83 -21.80 14.47 -3.21
CA LEU A 83 -21.72 14.76 -4.65
C LEU A 83 -20.47 15.58 -4.98
N THR A 84 -20.04 16.44 -4.05
CA THR A 84 -18.83 17.25 -4.14
C THR A 84 -18.19 17.38 -2.76
N SER A 85 -17.07 18.11 -2.65
CA SER A 85 -16.40 18.37 -1.36
C SER A 85 -17.24 19.16 -0.34
N SER A 86 -18.33 19.81 -0.76
CA SER A 86 -19.16 20.62 0.13
C SER A 86 -20.67 20.32 0.06
N LEU A 87 -21.10 19.40 -0.82
CA LEU A 87 -22.51 19.07 -1.00
C LEU A 87 -22.78 17.59 -0.78
N TYR A 88 -23.69 17.32 0.13
CA TYR A 88 -24.13 15.97 0.51
C TYR A 88 -25.62 15.84 0.28
N VAL A 89 -26.04 14.73 -0.31
CA VAL A 89 -27.45 14.41 -0.55
C VAL A 89 -27.84 13.20 0.26
N LYS A 90 -29.04 13.27 0.86
CA LYS A 90 -29.63 12.14 1.57
C LYS A 90 -30.09 11.09 0.57
N GLY A 91 -29.53 9.89 0.67
CA GLY A 91 -29.91 8.70 -0.10
C GLY A 91 -30.35 7.58 0.83
N LYS A 92 -31.00 6.56 0.26
CA LYS A 92 -31.34 5.32 0.96
C LYS A 92 -30.51 4.17 0.39
N LEU A 93 -29.95 3.36 1.28
CA LEU A 93 -29.14 2.22 0.89
C LEU A 93 -30.05 1.05 0.45
N ALA A 94 -29.99 0.70 -0.84
CA ALA A 94 -30.88 -0.32 -1.42
C ALA A 94 -30.50 -1.76 -1.05
N ASP A 95 -29.21 -2.05 -0.98
CA ASP A 95 -28.67 -3.36 -0.58
C ASP A 95 -27.37 -3.15 0.22
N ARG A 96 -27.26 -3.80 1.37
CA ARG A 96 -26.12 -3.72 2.31
C ARG A 96 -25.17 -4.91 2.20
N GLU A 97 -25.65 -5.99 1.62
CA GLU A 97 -24.89 -7.23 1.51
C GLU A 97 -23.94 -7.18 0.33
N LYS A 98 -24.12 -6.24 -0.60
CA LYS A 98 -23.32 -6.11 -1.81
C LYS A 98 -22.47 -4.85 -1.77
N VAL A 99 -21.18 -5.03 -2.03
CA VAL A 99 -20.21 -3.95 -2.19
C VAL A 99 -19.47 -4.11 -3.51
N LEU A 100 -19.22 -2.99 -4.19
CA LEU A 100 -18.33 -2.96 -5.34
C LEU A 100 -16.89 -2.77 -4.87
N VAL A 101 -16.00 -3.64 -5.32
CA VAL A 101 -14.56 -3.57 -5.05
C VAL A 101 -13.84 -3.20 -6.34
N ASP A 102 -13.09 -2.11 -6.32
CA ASP A 102 -12.20 -1.72 -7.41
C ASP A 102 -10.98 -2.66 -7.44
N VAL A 103 -10.77 -3.33 -8.59
CA VAL A 103 -9.61 -4.22 -8.81
C VAL A 103 -8.52 -3.55 -9.65
N GLY A 104 -8.74 -2.30 -10.09
CA GLY A 104 -7.84 -1.55 -10.95
C GLY A 104 -8.24 -1.61 -12.43
N THR A 105 -7.55 -0.81 -13.25
CA THR A 105 -7.76 -0.74 -14.72
C THR A 105 -9.19 -0.38 -15.18
N GLY A 106 -10.00 0.19 -14.28
CA GLY A 106 -11.41 0.55 -14.56
C GLY A 106 -12.40 -0.60 -14.39
N PHE A 107 -12.01 -1.70 -13.75
CA PHE A 107 -12.91 -2.83 -13.46
C PHE A 107 -13.34 -2.85 -11.99
N TYR A 108 -14.62 -3.16 -11.79
CA TYR A 108 -15.23 -3.32 -10.47
C TYR A 108 -15.84 -4.71 -10.36
N VAL A 109 -15.64 -5.37 -9.21
CA VAL A 109 -16.25 -6.66 -8.90
C VAL A 109 -17.29 -6.49 -7.80
N GLU A 110 -18.48 -7.04 -8.00
CA GLU A 110 -19.47 -7.15 -6.94
C GLU A 110 -19.05 -8.28 -5.98
N LYS A 111 -18.96 -7.95 -4.70
CA LYS A 111 -18.65 -8.90 -3.63
C LYS A 111 -19.67 -8.80 -2.51
N VAL A 112 -19.87 -9.92 -1.84
CA VAL A 112 -20.72 -9.97 -0.64
C VAL A 112 -19.91 -9.48 0.56
N SER A 113 -20.45 -8.52 1.30
CA SER A 113 -19.81 -7.85 2.45
C SER A 113 -19.37 -8.84 3.56
N LEU A 114 -20.01 -10.01 3.59
CA LEU A 114 -19.86 -11.05 4.62
C LEU A 114 -19.02 -12.25 4.17
N CYS A 115 -18.07 -12.04 3.25
CA CYS A 115 -17.23 -13.13 2.77
C CYS A 115 -16.24 -13.59 3.87
N PRO A 116 -16.32 -14.84 4.38
CA PRO A 116 -15.50 -15.33 5.51
C PRO A 116 -14.00 -15.48 5.20
N LEU A 117 -13.58 -15.26 3.95
CA LEU A 117 -12.24 -15.59 3.45
C LEU A 117 -11.13 -14.60 3.86
N TYR A 118 -11.46 -13.50 4.56
CA TYR A 118 -10.49 -12.51 5.05
C TYR A 118 -10.42 -12.40 6.58
N LYS A 119 -10.90 -13.42 7.31
CA LYS A 119 -10.58 -13.60 8.73
C LYS A 119 -9.28 -14.42 8.87
N GLY A 120 -8.15 -13.73 8.73
CA GLY A 120 -6.82 -14.20 9.10
C GLY A 120 -6.20 -13.28 10.12
#